data_AF-A0A6V7WZ01-F1
#
_entry.id   AF-A0A6V7WZ01-F1
#
_cell.length_a   1.000
_cell.length_b   1.000
_cell.length_c   1.000
_cell.angle_alpha   90.00
_cell.angle_beta   90.00
_cell.angle_gamma   90.00
#
_symmetry.space_group_name_H-M   'P 1'
#
loop_
_entity.id
_entity.type
_entity.pdbx_description
1 polymer ?
#
loop_
_entity_poly.entity_id
_entity_poly.type
_entity_poly.pdbx_seq_one_letter_code
_entity_poly.pdbx_strand_id
1 'polypeptide(L)'
;MCKIESGIFNFLLNDQLIEKWQSAVDKRIPVYFSLSDTPPTNKLYTMVDTGFPLYNNNYYMLKLPVYPKNIEEMKIVRCWLEKLFLCYFEFADFREYFFNPEMIKILFDNEKNIPTQLRSEKAI
;
A
#
# COMPACT_ATOMS: atom_id res chain seq x y z
N MET A 1 8.56 14.95 -7.87
CA MET A 1 7.72 15.00 -6.64
C MET A 1 6.27 14.77 -7.02
N CYS A 2 5.67 13.65 -6.58
CA CYS A 2 4.24 13.42 -6.79
C CYS A 2 3.44 14.26 -5.79
N LYS A 3 2.80 15.35 -6.26
CA LYS A 3 1.89 16.15 -5.43
C LYS A 3 0.58 15.41 -5.26
N ILE A 4 0.50 14.57 -4.24
CA ILE A 4 -0.78 14.05 -3.75
C ILE A 4 -1.42 15.18 -2.94
N GLU A 5 -2.42 15.83 -3.52
CA GLU A 5 -3.14 16.91 -2.86
C GLU A 5 -3.84 16.41 -1.59
N SER A 6 -3.65 17.14 -0.48
CA SER A 6 -4.29 16.84 0.80
C SER A 6 -5.80 17.10 0.69
N GLY A 7 -6.53 16.08 0.27
CA GLY A 7 -7.97 16.11 -0.04
C GLY A 7 -8.44 14.93 -0.89
N ILE A 8 -7.51 14.23 -1.57
CA ILE A 8 -7.81 13.10 -2.48
C ILE A 8 -8.39 11.86 -1.76
N PHE A 9 -8.23 11.74 -0.43
CA PHE A 9 -8.68 10.56 0.33
C PHE A 9 -10.17 10.55 0.71
N ASN A 10 -10.99 11.41 0.09
CA ASN A 10 -12.43 11.22 0.04
C ASN A 10 -12.77 10.09 -0.94
N PHE A 11 -12.39 8.86 -0.57
CA PHE A 11 -12.81 7.66 -1.28
C PHE A 11 -14.34 7.64 -1.31
N LEU A 12 -14.92 7.70 -2.52
CA LEU A 12 -16.34 7.44 -2.74
C LEU A 12 -16.58 5.93 -2.59
N LEU A 13 -16.51 5.46 -1.34
CA LEU A 13 -16.92 4.13 -0.95
C LEU A 13 -18.44 4.10 -1.06
N ASN A 14 -18.96 3.47 -2.11
CA ASN A 14 -20.36 3.08 -2.14
C ASN A 14 -20.60 1.92 -1.15
N ASP A 15 -21.84 1.74 -0.72
CA ASP A 15 -22.18 0.74 0.32
C ASP A 15 -21.68 -0.66 -0.05
N GLN A 16 -21.78 -1.03 -1.33
CA GLN A 16 -21.27 -2.30 -1.86
C GLN A 16 -19.75 -2.50 -1.68
N LEU A 17 -18.94 -1.43 -1.78
CA LEU A 17 -17.49 -1.51 -1.52
C LEU A 17 -17.19 -1.58 -0.03
N ILE A 18 -17.98 -0.88 0.81
CA ILE A 18 -17.88 -0.96 2.27
C ILE A 18 -18.20 -2.39 2.74
N GLU A 19 -19.26 -3.01 2.23
CA GLU A 19 -19.60 -4.41 2.52
C GLU A 19 -18.50 -5.39 2.11
N LYS A 20 -17.90 -5.22 0.93
CA LYS A 20 -16.75 -6.03 0.48
C LYS A 20 -15.55 -5.88 1.41
N TRP A 21 -15.23 -4.65 1.82
CA TRP A 21 -14.12 -4.37 2.74
C TRP A 21 -14.38 -4.94 4.14
N GLN A 22 -15.60 -4.81 4.66
CA GLN A 22 -15.98 -5.41 5.93
C GLN A 22 -15.88 -6.93 5.87
N SER A 23 -16.37 -7.56 4.79
CA SER A 23 -16.23 -9.02 4.59
C SER A 23 -14.76 -9.46 4.56
N ALA A 24 -13.85 -8.65 4.01
CA ALA A 24 -12.42 -8.92 3.99
C ALA A 24 -11.77 -8.82 5.39
N VAL A 25 -12.18 -7.83 6.18
CA VAL A 25 -11.79 -7.66 7.60
C VAL A 25 -12.28 -8.85 8.43
N ASP A 26 -13.56 -9.23 8.29
CA ASP A 26 -14.17 -10.33 9.05
C ASP A 26 -13.51 -11.69 8.73
N LYS A 27 -13.19 -11.92 7.45
CA LYS A 27 -12.42 -13.09 6.97
C LYS A 27 -10.94 -13.03 7.32
N ARG A 28 -10.43 -11.91 7.84
CA ARG A 28 -9.01 -11.63 8.10
C ARG A 28 -8.13 -11.91 6.88
N ILE A 29 -8.50 -11.36 5.73
CA ILE A 29 -7.66 -11.43 4.53
C ILE A 29 -6.38 -10.60 4.79
N PRO A 30 -5.17 -11.17 4.61
CA PRO A 30 -3.93 -10.45 4.88
C PRO A 30 -3.61 -9.42 3.79
N VAL A 31 -2.94 -8.32 4.14
CA VAL A 31 -2.44 -7.30 3.21
C VAL A 31 -1.17 -7.75 2.50
N TYR A 32 -0.29 -8.46 3.21
CA TYR A 32 0.97 -8.98 2.72
C TYR A 32 1.32 -10.26 3.48
N PHE A 33 2.21 -11.05 2.89
CA PHE A 33 2.77 -12.26 3.46
C PHE A 33 4.27 -12.07 3.72
N SER A 34 4.80 -12.71 4.78
CA SER A 34 6.24 -12.83 4.99
C SER A 34 6.80 -13.99 4.18
N LEU A 35 8.02 -13.84 3.68
CA LEU A 35 8.84 -14.94 3.14
C LEU A 35 9.74 -15.58 4.22
N SER A 36 9.83 -14.97 5.40
CA SER A 36 10.55 -15.50 6.56
C SER A 36 9.70 -16.48 7.37
N ASP A 37 10.35 -17.48 7.99
CA ASP A 37 9.72 -18.37 8.98
C ASP A 37 9.31 -17.64 10.27
N THR A 38 9.84 -16.43 10.49
CA THR A 38 9.40 -15.56 11.58
C THR A 38 8.01 -15.00 11.28
N PRO A 39 7.05 -15.08 12.22
CA PRO A 39 5.72 -14.51 11.99
C PRO A 39 5.85 -13.02 11.69
N PRO A 40 5.15 -12.50 10.66
CA PRO A 40 5.29 -11.12 10.26
C PRO A 40 4.98 -10.22 11.45
N THR A 41 5.91 -9.32 11.78
CA THR A 41 5.59 -8.27 12.73
C THR A 41 4.41 -7.47 12.18
N ASN A 42 3.57 -6.90 13.05
CA ASN A 42 2.31 -6.24 12.68
C ASN A 42 2.47 -4.94 11.84
N LYS A 43 3.65 -4.72 11.26
CA LYS A 43 4.07 -3.57 10.45
C LYS A 43 4.97 -4.07 9.34
N LEU A 44 4.68 -3.70 8.10
CA LEU A 44 5.65 -3.75 7.01
C LEU A 44 6.72 -2.65 7.22
N TYR A 45 7.93 -2.89 6.72
CA TYR A 45 9.07 -1.98 6.84
C TYR A 45 9.78 -1.77 5.49
N THR A 46 9.02 -1.43 4.44
CA THR A 46 9.59 -1.02 3.14
C THR A 46 10.25 0.35 3.28
N MET A 47 11.54 0.42 2.99
CA MET A 47 12.26 1.67 2.73
C MET A 47 11.96 2.16 1.33
N VAL A 48 11.68 3.45 1.20
CA VAL A 48 11.39 4.11 -0.08
C VAL A 48 12.18 5.40 -0.14
N ASP A 49 13.08 5.51 -1.13
CA ASP A 49 13.83 6.74 -1.43
C ASP A 49 13.26 7.43 -2.67
N THR A 50 13.30 8.76 -2.66
CA THR A 50 12.80 9.64 -3.72
C THR A 50 13.87 10.61 -4.23
N GLY A 51 15.02 10.69 -3.55
CA GLY A 51 15.95 11.82 -3.65
C GLY A 51 15.34 13.15 -3.21
N PHE A 52 16.00 14.30 -3.37
CA PHE A 52 17.43 14.71 -3.34
C PHE A 52 17.35 16.27 -3.17
N PRO A 53 18.34 17.03 -2.62
CA PRO A 53 19.74 16.68 -2.49
C PRO A 53 20.36 16.62 -1.08
N LEU A 54 21.29 15.67 -0.95
CA LEU A 54 22.53 15.67 -0.15
C LEU A 54 22.49 15.60 1.39
N TYR A 55 21.40 15.93 2.09
CA TYR A 55 21.42 15.89 3.58
C TYR A 55 20.22 15.25 4.30
N ASN A 56 19.15 14.86 3.59
CA ASN A 56 17.99 14.20 4.20
C ASN A 56 17.55 12.99 3.36
N ASN A 57 18.03 11.80 3.71
CA ASN A 57 17.48 10.54 3.20
C ASN A 57 16.11 10.34 3.83
N ASN A 58 15.05 10.71 3.09
CA ASN A 58 13.67 10.61 3.56
C ASN A 58 13.16 9.16 3.44
N TYR A 59 13.71 8.26 4.25
CA TYR A 59 13.24 6.88 4.34
C TYR A 59 11.79 6.85 4.85
N TYR A 60 10.84 6.60 3.96
CA TYR A 60 9.50 6.22 4.38
C TYR A 60 9.50 4.78 4.88
N MET A 61 8.56 4.47 5.77
CA MET A 61 8.41 3.17 6.41
C MET A 61 6.92 2.81 6.41
N LEU A 62 6.54 1.86 5.57
CA LEU A 62 5.15 1.47 5.32
C LEU A 62 4.54 0.68 6.49
N LYS A 63 4.17 1.35 7.58
CA LYS A 63 3.54 0.74 8.78
C LYS A 63 2.12 0.22 8.49
N LEU A 64 2.01 -0.83 7.68
CA LEU A 64 0.77 -1.50 7.30
C LEU A 64 0.48 -2.67 8.24
N PRO A 65 -0.79 -2.86 8.67
CA PRO A 65 -1.19 -4.05 9.39
C PRO A 65 -1.12 -5.28 8.48
N VAL A 66 -0.74 -6.45 9.03
CA VAL A 66 -0.89 -7.73 8.33
C VAL A 66 -2.38 -8.00 8.08
N TYR A 67 -3.20 -7.82 9.12
CA TYR A 67 -4.66 -8.03 9.09
C TYR A 67 -5.35 -6.72 9.50
N PRO A 68 -6.06 -6.02 8.58
CA PRO A 68 -6.80 -4.83 8.90
C PRO A 68 -7.97 -5.16 9.84
N LYS A 69 -8.18 -4.34 10.86
CA LYS A 69 -9.19 -4.58 11.91
C LYS A 69 -10.52 -3.86 11.67
N ASN A 70 -10.54 -2.89 10.76
CA ASN A 70 -11.69 -2.03 10.47
C ASN A 70 -11.49 -1.28 9.15
N ILE A 71 -12.54 -0.58 8.72
CA ILE A 71 -12.57 0.21 7.48
C ILE A 71 -11.53 1.35 7.46
N GLU A 72 -11.19 1.95 8.60
CA GLU A 72 -10.15 3.00 8.64
C GLU A 72 -8.74 2.43 8.39
N GLU A 73 -8.42 1.26 8.95
CA GLU A 73 -7.18 0.54 8.59
C GLU A 73 -7.16 0.14 7.10
N MET A 74 -8.30 -0.25 6.51
CA MET A 74 -8.41 -0.50 5.07
C MET A 74 -8.15 0.76 4.22
N LYS A 75 -8.68 1.93 4.61
CA LYS A 75 -8.37 3.23 3.97
C LYS A 75 -6.87 3.57 4.04
N ILE A 76 -6.22 3.30 5.18
CA ILE A 76 -4.78 3.51 5.35
C ILE A 76 -3.98 2.59 4.41
N VAL A 77 -4.35 1.30 4.33
CA VAL A 77 -3.69 0.35 3.41
C VAL A 77 -3.85 0.79 1.97
N ARG A 78 -5.07 1.17 1.55
CA ARG A 78 -5.35 1.69 0.22
C ARG A 78 -4.50 2.91 -0.12
N CYS A 79 -4.47 3.93 0.75
CA CYS A 79 -3.68 5.15 0.59
C CYS A 79 -2.19 4.86 0.34
N TRP A 80 -1.62 3.88 1.06
CA TRP A 80 -0.23 3.48 0.87
C TRP A 80 0.02 2.71 -0.43
N LEU A 81 -0.91 1.83 -0.83
CA LEU A 81 -0.82 1.14 -2.12
C LEU A 81 -0.98 2.10 -3.31
N GLU A 82 -1.90 3.08 -3.23
CA GLU A 82 -2.02 4.16 -4.23
C GLU A 82 -0.72 4.95 -4.34
N LYS A 83 -0.10 5.32 -3.21
CA LYS A 83 1.24 5.94 -3.20
C LYS A 83 2.28 5.07 -3.89
N LEU A 84 2.31 3.77 -3.60
CA LEU A 84 3.26 2.83 -4.22
C LEU A 84 3.07 2.68 -5.74
N PHE A 85 1.84 2.78 -6.23
CA PHE A 85 1.48 2.56 -7.63
C PHE A 85 1.51 3.84 -8.49
N LEU A 86 1.33 5.01 -7.89
CA LEU A 86 1.24 6.29 -8.60
C LEU A 86 2.51 7.16 -8.51
N CYS A 87 3.34 6.97 -7.47
CA CYS A 87 4.60 7.69 -7.33
C CYS A 87 5.75 6.99 -8.09
N TYR A 88 6.82 7.75 -8.31
CA TYR A 88 8.12 7.23 -8.72
C TYR A 88 9.05 7.16 -7.53
N PHE A 89 9.88 6.12 -7.48
CA PHE A 89 10.87 5.91 -6.43
C PHE A 89 12.23 5.55 -7.05
N GLU A 90 13.29 6.00 -6.39
CA GLU A 90 14.67 5.64 -6.72
C GLU A 90 14.96 4.20 -6.29
N PHE A 91 14.47 3.83 -5.09
CA PHE A 91 14.60 2.49 -4.54
C PHE A 91 13.37 2.12 -3.70
N ALA A 92 12.96 0.85 -3.78
CA ALA A 92 11.91 0.28 -2.94
C ALA A 92 12.23 -1.20 -2.65
N ASP A 93 12.32 -1.57 -1.36
CA ASP A 93 12.72 -2.91 -0.92
C ASP A 93 11.56 -3.73 -0.35
N PHE A 94 11.34 -4.90 -0.94
CA PHE A 94 10.31 -5.86 -0.55
C PHE A 94 10.89 -7.30 -0.40
N ARG A 95 12.21 -7.46 -0.22
CA ARG A 95 12.88 -8.79 -0.24
C ARG A 95 12.29 -9.85 0.70
N GLU A 96 11.66 -9.44 1.80
CA GLU A 96 11.06 -10.33 2.79
C GLU A 96 9.52 -10.42 2.69
N TYR A 97 8.86 -9.65 1.80
CA TYR A 97 7.41 -9.47 1.82
C TYR A 97 6.80 -9.39 0.41
N PHE A 98 5.64 -10.02 0.21
CA PHE A 98 4.84 -9.80 -1.00
C PHE A 98 3.41 -9.40 -0.64
N PHE A 99 2.87 -8.41 -1.34
CA PHE A 99 1.49 -7.97 -1.16
C PHE A 99 0.51 -9.04 -1.64
N ASN A 100 -0.59 -9.20 -0.92
CA ASN A 100 -1.65 -10.13 -1.29
C ASN A 100 -2.44 -9.58 -2.49
N PRO A 101 -2.42 -10.25 -3.66
CA PRO A 101 -3.16 -9.79 -4.84
C PRO A 101 -4.68 -9.83 -4.64
N GLU A 102 -5.22 -10.63 -3.72
CA GLU A 102 -6.63 -10.62 -3.36
C GLU A 102 -7.01 -9.32 -2.62
N MET A 103 -6.20 -8.91 -1.63
CA MET A 103 -6.40 -7.64 -0.91
C MET A 103 -6.31 -6.44 -1.86
N ILE A 104 -5.33 -6.44 -2.78
CA ILE A 104 -5.20 -5.39 -3.81
C ILE A 104 -6.51 -5.30 -4.63
N LYS A 105 -7.04 -6.43 -5.10
CA LYS A 105 -8.33 -6.44 -5.84
C LYS A 105 -9.46 -5.87 -5.00
N ILE A 106 -9.60 -6.26 -3.72
CA ILE A 106 -10.67 -5.80 -2.83
C ILE A 106 -10.62 -4.27 -2.61
N LEU A 107 -9.43 -3.71 -2.41
CA LEU A 107 -9.25 -2.27 -2.16
C LEU A 107 -9.55 -1.40 -3.39
N PHE A 108 -9.44 -1.99 -4.59
CA PHE A 108 -9.43 -1.30 -5.87
C PHE A 108 -10.49 -1.79 -6.88
N ASP A 109 -11.43 -2.62 -6.46
CA ASP A 109 -12.42 -3.32 -7.29
C ASP A 109 -13.27 -2.40 -8.19
N ASN A 110 -13.48 -1.14 -7.75
CA ASN A 110 -14.26 -0.14 -8.49
C ASN A 110 -13.42 0.64 -9.53
N GLU A 111 -12.10 0.47 -9.59
CA GLU A 111 -11.21 1.28 -10.43
C GLU A 111 -10.60 0.51 -11.61
N LYS A 112 -11.10 0.81 -12.81
CA LYS A 112 -10.70 0.13 -14.05
C LYS A 112 -9.23 0.31 -14.46
N ASN A 113 -8.53 1.29 -13.90
CA ASN A 113 -7.27 1.82 -14.46
C ASN A 113 -6.13 1.97 -13.44
N ILE A 114 -6.18 1.35 -12.25
CA ILE A 114 -5.04 1.46 -11.32
C ILE A 114 -3.84 0.70 -11.88
N PRO A 115 -2.68 1.36 -12.05
CA PRO A 115 -1.46 0.68 -12.43
C PRO A 115 -0.95 -0.12 -11.22
N THR A 116 -1.32 -1.39 -11.08
CA THR A 116 -0.82 -2.29 -10.02
C THR A 116 0.67 -2.68 -10.18
N GLN A 117 1.43 -1.86 -10.91
CA GLN A 117 2.85 -2.00 -11.19
C GLN A 117 3.58 -0.83 -10.55
N LEU A 118 4.64 -1.13 -9.81
CA LEU A 118 5.54 -0.10 -9.26
C LEU A 118 6.22 0.66 -10.40
N ARG A 119 6.33 1.98 -10.25
CA ARG A 119 7.04 2.83 -11.20
C ARG A 119 8.41 3.19 -10.64
N SER A 120 9.46 2.67 -11.27
CA SER A 120 10.82 3.19 -11.10
C SER A 120 11.14 4.17 -12.23
N GLU A 121 12.00 5.15 -11.96
CA GLU A 121 12.77 5.74 -13.05
C GLU A 121 13.73 4.67 -13.59
N LYS A 122 14.00 4.69 -14.90
CA LYS A 122 14.97 3.76 -15.48
C LYS A 122 16.33 4.06 -14.86
N ALA A 123 16.99 3.04 -14.32
CA ALA A 123 18.44 3.09 -14.16
C ALA A 123 19.06 3.38 -15.55
N ILE A 124 19.87 4.45 -15.62
CA ILE A 124 20.61 4.88 -16.80
C ILE A 124 21.93 4.10 -16.85
#